data_AF-A0A316ZSJ7-F1
#
_entry.id   AF-A0A316ZSJ7-F1
#
_cell.length_a   1.000
_cell.length_b   1.000
_cell.length_c   1.000
_cell.angle_alpha   90.00
_cell.angle_beta   90.00
_cell.angle_gamma   90.00
#
_symmetry.space_group_name_H-M   'P 1'
#
loop_
_entity.id
_entity.type
_entity.pdbx_description
1 polymer ?
#
loop_
_entity_poly.entity_id
_entity_poly.type
_entity_poly.pdbx_seq_one_letter_code
_entity_poly.pdbx_strand_id
1 'polypeptide(L)'
;MIEAKNLTPFTQYYYQFNVCGSSNKSPLGRTKTSPDEYDEVSKIGLAIFSCSNRQNGYFNAYGNAARKNNVDFFVHLGDYIYESAKGKLGQDPRATNPSREIVTLYDYRTRIGQYRSDPDLRLAHQGFAWIPTWDDHEVANNGYCDGFR
;
A
#
# COMPACT_ATOMS: atom_id res chain seq x y z
N MET A 1 15.66 -5.34 -2.86
CA MET A 1 15.30 -3.92 -2.65
C MET A 1 16.12 -3.09 -3.63
N ILE A 2 15.57 -2.01 -4.18
CA ILE A 2 16.30 -1.06 -5.02
C ILE A 2 16.18 0.32 -4.37
N GLU A 3 17.31 1.00 -4.20
CA GLU A 3 17.37 2.37 -3.67
C GLU A 3 17.97 3.29 -4.75
N ALA A 4 17.16 4.22 -5.25
CA ALA A 4 17.65 5.25 -6.16
C ALA A 4 18.33 6.37 -5.35
N LYS A 5 19.54 6.77 -5.74
CA LYS A 5 20.37 7.75 -5.04
C LYS A 5 20.62 8.99 -5.91
N ASN A 6 21.12 10.07 -5.30
CA ASN A 6 21.49 11.32 -5.97
C ASN A 6 20.33 11.97 -6.74
N LEU A 7 19.13 11.94 -6.16
CA LEU A 7 17.94 12.61 -6.70
C LEU A 7 17.86 14.04 -6.19
N THR A 8 17.27 14.92 -6.98
CA THR A 8 16.99 16.30 -6.57
C THR A 8 15.88 16.32 -5.51
N PRO A 9 16.02 17.10 -4.42
CA PRO A 9 14.95 17.28 -3.43
C PRO A 9 13.65 17.80 -4.03
N PHE A 10 12.54 17.49 -3.37
CA PHE A 10 11.17 17.88 -3.69
C PHE A 10 10.75 17.74 -5.17
N THR A 11 11.32 16.77 -5.87
CA THR A 11 11.22 16.60 -7.32
C THR A 11 10.45 15.33 -7.67
N GLN A 12 9.55 15.43 -8.66
CA GLN A 12 8.82 14.27 -9.16
C GLN A 12 9.67 13.50 -10.17
N TYR A 13 9.77 12.19 -9.98
CA TYR A 13 10.42 11.25 -10.88
C TYR A 13 9.44 10.18 -11.35
N TYR A 14 9.71 9.61 -12.53
CA TYR A 14 9.02 8.44 -13.05
C TYR A 14 9.96 7.24 -13.05
N TYR A 15 9.42 6.05 -12.82
CA TYR A 15 10.21 4.81 -12.77
C TYR A 15 9.45 3.64 -13.42
N GLN A 16 10.21 2.68 -13.97
CA GLN A 16 9.68 1.45 -14.54
C GLN A 16 10.68 0.31 -14.32
N PHE A 17 10.19 -0.89 -14.04
CA PHE A 17 11.01 -2.09 -13.91
C PHE A 17 10.88 -2.96 -15.16
N ASN A 18 11.99 -3.56 -15.59
CA ASN A 18 12.04 -4.47 -16.73
C ASN A 18 12.70 -5.78 -16.28
N VAL A 19 12.20 -6.92 -16.78
CA VAL A 19 12.84 -8.23 -16.53
C VAL A 19 13.93 -8.45 -17.58
N CYS A 20 15.18 -8.63 -17.13
CA CYS A 20 16.34 -8.84 -17.99
C CYS A 20 16.11 -10.00 -18.98
N GLY A 21 16.43 -9.77 -20.25
CA GLY A 21 16.25 -10.78 -21.31
C GLY A 21 14.80 -10.99 -21.75
N SER A 22 13.86 -10.12 -21.38
CA SER A 22 12.46 -10.21 -21.80
C SER A 22 11.90 -8.86 -22.24
N SER A 23 10.75 -8.88 -22.91
CA SER A 23 9.95 -7.69 -23.21
C SER A 23 9.00 -7.29 -22.08
N ASN A 24 9.00 -8.01 -20.95
CA ASN A 24 8.10 -7.74 -19.83
C ASN A 24 8.56 -6.49 -19.05
N LYS A 25 7.64 -5.53 -18.95
CA LYS A 25 7.83 -4.26 -18.24
C LYS A 25 6.71 -4.03 -17.24
N SER A 26 7.02 -3.40 -16.10
CA SER A 26 6.00 -2.94 -15.16
C SER A 26 5.21 -1.77 -15.75
N PRO A 27 4.04 -1.41 -15.18
CA PRO A 27 3.48 -0.09 -15.38
C PRO A 27 4.49 1.02 -15.01
N LEU A 28 4.34 2.20 -15.63
CA LEU A 28 5.14 3.37 -15.29
C LEU A 28 4.65 3.94 -13.95
N GLY A 29 5.49 3.87 -12.93
CA GLY A 29 5.24 4.51 -11.64
C GLY A 29 5.76 5.95 -11.61
N ARG A 30 5.31 6.71 -10.61
CA ARG A 30 5.91 7.98 -10.24
C ARG A 30 6.11 8.07 -8.73
N THR A 31 7.06 8.89 -8.34
CA THR A 31 7.38 9.18 -6.95
C THR A 31 7.78 10.65 -6.84
N LYS A 32 7.75 11.21 -5.64
CA LYS A 32 8.27 12.54 -5.34
C LYS A 32 9.25 12.41 -4.18
N THR A 33 10.43 13.00 -4.31
CA THR A 33 11.39 13.05 -3.19
C THR A 33 10.89 14.00 -2.11
N SER A 34 11.34 13.79 -0.87
CA SER A 34 11.12 14.77 0.21
C SER A 34 11.84 16.08 -0.11
N PRO A 35 11.41 17.20 0.48
CA PRO A 35 12.25 18.39 0.57
C PRO A 35 13.61 18.08 1.20
N ASP A 36 14.58 18.94 0.93
CA ASP A 36 15.85 18.93 1.64
C ASP A 36 15.65 19.39 3.10
N GLU A 37 16.60 19.08 3.98
CA GLU A 37 16.53 19.47 5.40
C GLU A 37 16.53 21.00 5.59
N TYR A 38 17.06 21.76 4.63
CA TYR A 38 17.11 23.23 4.67
C TYR A 38 16.13 23.92 3.72
N ASP A 39 15.28 23.18 3.00
CA ASP A 39 14.31 23.77 2.07
C ASP A 39 13.17 24.47 2.83
N GLU A 40 12.90 25.73 2.48
CA GLU A 40 11.68 26.42 2.91
C GLU A 40 10.49 26.02 2.02
N VAL A 41 9.69 25.07 2.48
CA VAL A 41 8.51 24.59 1.74
C VAL A 41 7.23 25.23 2.26
N SER A 42 6.56 26.00 1.40
CA SER A 42 5.33 26.71 1.75
C SER A 42 4.09 25.82 1.88
N LYS A 43 4.11 24.61 1.30
CA LYS A 43 2.99 23.65 1.38
C LYS A 43 3.45 22.21 1.14
N ILE A 44 2.96 21.31 1.99
CA ILE A 44 3.02 19.86 1.79
C ILE A 44 1.61 19.30 1.88
N GLY A 45 1.19 18.54 0.87
CA GLY A 45 -0.08 17.82 0.88
C GLY A 45 0.11 16.36 1.30
N LEU A 46 -0.67 15.89 2.26
CA LEU A 46 -0.67 14.50 2.70
C LEU A 46 -2.06 13.89 2.50
N ALA A 47 -2.12 12.67 1.97
CA ALA A 47 -3.29 11.81 2.06
C ALA A 47 -3.00 10.72 3.10
N ILE A 48 -3.83 10.65 4.15
CA ILE A 48 -3.62 9.78 5.32
C ILE A 48 -4.70 8.71 5.33
N PHE A 49 -4.29 7.45 5.53
CA PHE A 49 -5.15 6.29 5.54
C PHE A 49 -4.81 5.34 6.69
N SER A 50 -5.78 4.53 7.10
CA SER A 50 -5.64 3.40 8.01
C SER A 50 -6.80 2.43 7.77
N CYS A 51 -6.79 1.28 8.44
CA CYS A 51 -7.94 0.37 8.54
C CYS A 51 -8.52 -0.03 7.17
N SER A 52 -7.64 -0.55 6.30
CA SER A 52 -7.94 -0.86 4.91
C SER A 52 -8.63 -2.22 4.74
N ASN A 53 -9.69 -2.49 5.49
CA ASN A 53 -10.38 -3.78 5.45
C ASN A 53 -11.04 -4.04 4.08
N ARG A 54 -10.31 -4.76 3.21
CA ARG A 54 -10.71 -5.13 1.84
C ARG A 54 -12.07 -5.83 1.77
N GLN A 55 -12.42 -6.57 2.81
CA GLN A 55 -13.61 -7.40 2.91
C GLN A 55 -14.86 -6.57 3.28
N ASN A 56 -14.66 -5.35 3.79
CA ASN A 56 -15.72 -4.43 4.17
C ASN A 56 -16.05 -3.40 3.07
N GLY A 57 -15.20 -3.24 2.05
CA GLY A 57 -15.49 -2.32 0.98
C GLY A 57 -14.46 -2.27 -0.15
N TYR A 58 -14.76 -1.43 -1.12
CA TYR A 58 -13.88 -1.10 -2.23
C TYR A 58 -12.94 0.05 -1.84
N PHE A 59 -11.75 0.06 -2.41
CA PHE A 59 -10.71 1.04 -2.11
C PHE A 59 -10.88 2.37 -2.86
N ASN A 60 -12.12 2.79 -3.05
CA ASN A 60 -12.48 4.05 -3.71
C ASN A 60 -11.82 5.28 -3.04
N ALA A 61 -11.57 5.23 -1.73
CA ALA A 61 -10.87 6.30 -1.01
C ALA A 61 -9.44 6.51 -1.55
N TYR A 62 -8.68 5.41 -1.72
CA TYR A 62 -7.36 5.44 -2.37
C TYR A 62 -7.45 5.94 -3.80
N GLY A 63 -8.38 5.39 -4.59
CA GLY A 63 -8.56 5.77 -5.98
C GLY A 63 -8.93 7.24 -6.14
N ASN A 64 -9.81 7.77 -5.28
CA ASN A 64 -10.21 9.17 -5.31
C ASN A 64 -9.05 10.10 -4.98
N ALA A 65 -8.27 9.81 -3.93
CA ALA A 65 -7.09 10.60 -3.59
C ALA A 65 -6.06 10.55 -4.73
N ALA A 66 -5.84 9.36 -5.30
CA ALA A 66 -4.87 9.18 -6.37
C ALA A 66 -5.26 9.92 -7.65
N ARG A 67 -6.55 9.87 -8.04
CA ARG A 67 -7.07 10.57 -9.22
C ARG A 67 -7.13 12.09 -9.04
N LYS A 68 -7.41 12.59 -7.82
CA LYS A 68 -7.38 14.03 -7.51
C LYS A 68 -5.99 14.64 -7.67
N ASN A 69 -4.95 13.84 -7.40
CA ASN A 69 -3.56 14.21 -7.65
C ASN A 69 -3.16 15.61 -7.12
N ASN A 70 -3.56 15.92 -5.89
CA ASN A 70 -3.35 17.23 -5.26
C ASN A 70 -2.62 17.13 -3.90
N VAL A 71 -1.95 16.00 -3.67
CA VAL A 71 -1.11 15.73 -2.49
C VAL A 71 0.28 15.28 -2.94
N ASP A 72 1.27 15.38 -2.06
CA ASP A 72 2.65 15.00 -2.33
C ASP A 72 2.94 13.57 -1.89
N PHE A 73 2.44 13.17 -0.72
CA PHE A 73 2.75 11.87 -0.10
C PHE A 73 1.50 11.17 0.42
N PHE A 74 1.57 9.83 0.43
CA PHE A 74 0.57 8.98 1.07
C PHE A 74 1.15 8.45 2.38
N VAL A 75 0.39 8.57 3.47
CA VAL A 75 0.75 8.05 4.79
C VAL A 75 -0.24 6.96 5.16
N HIS A 76 0.26 5.82 5.66
CA HIS A 76 -0.59 4.74 6.15
C HIS A 76 -0.27 4.44 7.60
N LEU A 77 -1.27 4.47 8.47
CA LEU A 77 -1.13 4.39 9.93
C LEU A 77 -1.45 2.99 10.49
N GLY A 78 -1.18 1.93 9.73
CA GLY A 78 -1.49 0.55 10.12
C GLY A 78 -2.86 0.03 9.69
N ASP A 79 -3.08 -1.27 9.91
CA ASP A 79 -4.20 -2.05 9.38
C ASP A 79 -4.29 -2.04 7.84
N TYR A 80 -3.15 -2.11 7.18
CA TYR A 80 -3.05 -2.21 5.72
C TYR A 80 -3.61 -3.54 5.23
N ILE A 81 -3.45 -4.61 6.02
CA ILE A 81 -4.13 -5.89 5.85
C ILE A 81 -4.92 -6.25 7.11
N TYR A 82 -5.82 -7.22 6.98
CA TYR A 82 -6.46 -7.90 8.10
C TYR A 82 -6.18 -9.40 7.96
N GLU A 83 -5.96 -10.07 9.09
CA GLU A 83 -5.63 -11.48 9.26
C GLU A 83 -6.85 -12.41 9.13
N SER A 84 -8.00 -11.93 9.62
CA SER A 84 -9.26 -12.68 9.69
C SER A 84 -9.81 -13.11 8.32
N ALA A 85 -10.61 -14.17 8.29
CA ALA A 85 -11.32 -14.62 7.09
C ALA A 85 -12.74 -14.06 7.03
N LYS A 86 -13.21 -13.77 5.81
CA LYS A 86 -14.60 -13.36 5.56
C LYS A 86 -15.06 -13.82 4.19
N GLY A 87 -16.30 -14.31 4.12
CA GLY A 87 -16.94 -14.73 2.89
C GLY A 87 -16.41 -16.04 2.31
N LYS A 88 -16.98 -16.46 1.19
CA LYS A 88 -16.68 -17.72 0.49
C LYS A 88 -16.07 -17.43 -0.88
N LEU A 89 -14.83 -17.89 -1.07
CA LEU A 89 -14.10 -17.71 -2.32
C LEU A 89 -14.88 -18.30 -3.51
N GLY A 90 -14.92 -17.54 -4.61
CA GLY A 90 -15.69 -17.89 -5.80
C GLY A 90 -17.20 -17.62 -5.69
N GLN A 91 -17.70 -17.17 -4.54
CA GLN A 91 -19.10 -16.79 -4.34
C GLN A 91 -19.21 -15.31 -3.98
N ASP A 92 -18.49 -14.85 -2.95
CA ASP A 92 -18.52 -13.45 -2.55
C ASP A 92 -17.44 -12.64 -3.28
N PRO A 93 -17.76 -11.44 -3.80
CA PRO A 93 -16.85 -10.65 -4.63
C PRO A 93 -15.59 -10.18 -3.88
N ARG A 94 -15.65 -10.12 -2.55
CA ARG A 94 -14.56 -9.68 -1.68
C ARG A 94 -14.16 -10.72 -0.62
N ALA A 95 -14.48 -12.00 -0.88
CA ALA A 95 -14.03 -13.09 -0.02
C ALA A 95 -12.52 -13.08 0.18
N THR A 96 -12.06 -13.45 1.37
CA THR A 96 -10.64 -13.51 1.70
C THR A 96 -9.95 -14.71 1.08
N ASN A 97 -8.72 -14.50 0.63
CA ASN A 97 -7.80 -15.56 0.24
C ASN A 97 -6.53 -15.47 1.11
N PRO A 98 -6.14 -16.53 1.83
CA PRO A 98 -6.86 -17.80 2.02
C PRO A 98 -8.21 -17.61 2.73
N SER A 99 -9.12 -18.58 2.58
CA SER A 99 -10.46 -18.60 3.22
C SER A 99 -10.41 -19.05 4.69
N ARG A 100 -9.32 -18.72 5.38
CA ARG A 100 -9.06 -18.97 6.79
C ARG A 100 -8.18 -17.86 7.34
N GLU A 101 -8.03 -17.81 8.64
CA GLU A 101 -7.08 -16.92 9.30
C GLU A 101 -5.65 -17.20 8.83
N ILE A 102 -4.87 -16.14 8.66
CA ILE A 102 -3.50 -16.20 8.14
C ILE A 102 -2.51 -16.42 9.28
N VAL A 103 -1.68 -17.45 9.17
CA VAL A 103 -0.74 -17.83 10.25
C VAL A 103 0.64 -18.16 9.72
N THR A 104 0.73 -18.67 8.49
CA THR A 104 2.00 -18.97 7.84
C THR A 104 2.46 -17.80 6.98
N LEU A 105 3.76 -17.72 6.71
CA LEU A 105 4.32 -16.74 5.77
C LEU A 105 3.63 -16.78 4.39
N TYR A 106 3.23 -17.96 3.93
CA TYR A 106 2.49 -18.11 2.67
C TYR A 106 1.10 -17.45 2.74
N ASP A 107 0.42 -17.57 3.88
CA ASP A 107 -0.89 -16.96 4.09
C ASP A 107 -0.79 -15.43 4.07
N TYR A 108 0.17 -14.86 4.79
CA TYR A 108 0.44 -13.43 4.80
C TYR A 108 0.76 -12.89 3.42
N ARG A 109 1.66 -13.57 2.68
CA ARG A 109 1.99 -13.18 1.30
C ARG A 109 0.78 -13.25 0.38
N THR A 110 -0.05 -14.28 0.53
CA THR A 110 -1.29 -14.44 -0.25
C THR A 110 -2.27 -13.32 0.05
N ARG A 111 -2.46 -12.97 1.33
CA ARG A 111 -3.36 -11.89 1.75
C ARG A 111 -2.89 -10.52 1.28
N ILE A 112 -1.60 -10.21 1.44
CA ILE A 112 -0.99 -8.97 0.93
C ILE A 112 -1.15 -8.89 -0.60
N GLY A 113 -0.89 -10.00 -1.31
CA GLY A 113 -1.10 -10.09 -2.76
C GLY A 113 -2.56 -9.83 -3.14
N GLN A 114 -3.50 -10.36 -2.37
CA GLN A 114 -4.93 -10.12 -2.58
C GLN A 114 -5.29 -8.65 -2.39
N TYR A 115 -4.78 -7.98 -1.37
CA TYR A 115 -5.02 -6.55 -1.14
C TYR A 115 -4.45 -5.70 -2.27
N ARG A 116 -3.18 -5.94 -2.62
CA ARG A 116 -2.47 -5.26 -3.71
C ARG A 116 -2.98 -5.60 -5.12
N SER A 117 -3.96 -6.49 -5.25
CA SER A 117 -4.65 -6.73 -6.52
C SER A 117 -5.72 -5.69 -6.83
N ASP A 118 -6.18 -4.95 -5.82
CA ASP A 118 -7.24 -3.95 -5.99
C ASP A 118 -6.77 -2.80 -6.90
N PRO A 119 -7.53 -2.46 -7.95
CA PRO A 119 -7.10 -1.48 -8.95
C PRO A 119 -6.84 -0.10 -8.37
N ASP A 120 -7.62 0.34 -7.37
CA ASP A 120 -7.47 1.68 -6.79
C ASP A 120 -6.27 1.74 -5.83
N LEU A 121 -5.99 0.65 -5.12
CA LEU A 121 -4.77 0.56 -4.32
C LEU A 121 -3.53 0.48 -5.21
N ARG A 122 -3.57 -0.27 -6.32
CA ARG A 122 -2.48 -0.28 -7.30
C ARG A 122 -2.23 1.10 -7.89
N LEU A 123 -3.28 1.82 -8.27
CA LEU A 123 -3.16 3.19 -8.78
C LEU A 123 -2.49 4.11 -7.76
N ALA A 124 -2.87 4.00 -6.48
CA ALA A 124 -2.27 4.80 -5.41
C ALA A 124 -0.78 4.45 -5.17
N HIS A 125 -0.40 3.17 -5.18
CA HIS A 125 1.01 2.74 -5.05
C HIS A 125 1.85 3.11 -6.29
N GLN A 126 1.26 3.05 -7.48
CA GLN A 126 1.92 3.47 -8.71
C GLN A 126 2.12 4.99 -8.76
N GLY A 127 1.20 5.74 -8.14
CA GLY A 127 1.11 7.19 -8.29
C GLY A 127 1.82 8.03 -7.24
N PHE A 128 2.20 7.50 -6.08
CA PHE A 128 2.71 8.31 -4.96
C PHE A 128 3.79 7.58 -4.18
N ALA A 129 4.64 8.34 -3.50
CA ALA A 129 5.51 7.82 -2.45
C ALA A 129 4.66 7.54 -1.19
N TRP A 130 4.87 6.38 -0.58
CA TRP A 130 4.17 5.95 0.63
C TRP A 130 5.10 5.97 1.84
N ILE A 131 4.56 6.43 2.97
CA ILE A 131 5.20 6.40 4.30
C ILE A 131 4.32 5.50 5.18
N PRO A 132 4.53 4.17 5.17
CA PRO A 132 3.72 3.24 5.93
C PRO A 132 4.29 2.97 7.34
N THR A 133 3.39 2.84 8.31
CA THR A 133 3.60 2.07 9.53
C THR A 133 2.54 0.97 9.62
N TRP A 134 2.85 -0.06 10.39
CA TRP A 134 1.94 -1.12 10.83
C TRP A 134 1.21 -0.78 12.14
N ASP A 135 0.12 -1.49 12.39
CA ASP A 135 -0.61 -1.64 13.65
C ASP A 135 -0.85 -3.16 13.90
N ASP A 136 -1.83 -3.53 14.72
CA ASP A 136 -2.08 -4.90 15.17
C ASP A 136 -2.53 -5.86 14.06
N HIS A 137 -3.42 -5.46 13.15
CA HIS A 137 -3.97 -6.34 12.11
C HIS A 137 -2.99 -6.72 11.00
N GLU A 138 -1.79 -6.13 10.96
CA GLU A 138 -0.67 -6.68 10.20
C GLU A 138 -0.19 -8.04 10.73
N VAL A 139 -0.54 -8.38 11.97
CA VAL A 139 -0.21 -9.65 12.63
C VAL A 139 -1.48 -10.31 13.15
N ALA A 140 -2.04 -9.82 14.25
CA ALA A 140 -3.34 -10.23 14.75
C ALA A 140 -3.91 -9.18 15.71
N ASN A 141 -5.23 -9.07 15.69
CA ASN A 141 -6.02 -8.12 16.47
C ASN A 141 -5.59 -8.05 17.94
N ASN A 142 -5.44 -6.83 18.46
CA ASN A 142 -5.04 -6.49 19.82
C ASN A 142 -3.77 -7.19 20.30
N GLY A 143 -2.83 -7.46 19.40
CA GLY A 143 -1.51 -8.00 19.76
C GLY A 143 -0.77 -7.05 20.70
N TYR A 144 -0.28 -7.59 21.82
CA TYR A 144 0.64 -6.90 22.71
C TYR A 144 1.93 -7.71 22.87
N CYS A 145 2.98 -7.13 23.47
CA CYS A 145 4.28 -7.80 23.58
C CYS A 145 4.21 -9.14 24.32
N ASP A 146 3.21 -9.33 25.19
CA ASP A 146 3.00 -10.55 25.98
C ASP A 146 2.01 -11.54 25.33
N GLY A 147 1.56 -11.27 24.11
CA GLY A 147 0.70 -12.13 23.31
C GLY A 147 -0.65 -11.52 22.94
N PHE A 148 -1.54 -12.37 22.44
CA PHE A 148 -2.88 -12.03 21.98
C PHE A 148 -3.90 -12.45 23.05
N ARG A 149 -4.87 -11.59 23.38
CA ARG A 149 -5.97 -11.91 24.30
C ARG A 149 -7.21 -12.40 23.57
#